data_AF-A0A149ZNE1-F1
#
_entry.id   AF-A0A149ZNE1-F1
#
_cell.length_a   1.000
_cell.length_b   1.000
_cell.length_c   1.000
_cell.angle_alpha   90.00
_cell.angle_beta   90.00
_cell.angle_gamma   90.00
#
_symmetry.space_group_name_H-M   'P 1'
#
loop_
_entity.id
_entity.type
_entity.pdbx_description
1 polymer ?
#
loop_
_entity_poly.entity_id
_entity_poly.type
_entity_poly.pdbx_seq_one_letter_code
_entity_poly.pdbx_strand_id
1 'polypeptide(L)'
;MSTRSLPKREPTQEFFRKLLKGLRYVPRVLVTDKLASYQVAHREMLASVEHRRSKYLNNRAENSHQPTRQRERRMKRFASPGQAQRFLSAFSGITGHFQLLRHMLSASDWRREMTDRFAVWSEITATATAA
;
A
#
# COMPACT_ATOMS: atom_id res chain seq x y z
N MET A 1 -4.89 -5.70 -44.37
CA MET A 1 -5.11 -4.80 -43.22
C MET A 1 -4.85 -5.58 -41.94
N SER A 2 -3.68 -5.40 -41.33
CA SER A 2 -3.28 -6.11 -40.10
C SER A 2 -3.67 -5.26 -38.90
N THR A 3 -4.62 -5.77 -38.10
CA THR A 3 -5.01 -5.16 -36.83
C THR A 3 -3.84 -5.31 -35.85
N ARG A 4 -3.06 -4.23 -35.70
CA ARG A 4 -2.02 -4.10 -34.66
C ARG A 4 -2.75 -4.00 -33.32
N SER A 5 -3.08 -5.15 -32.72
CA SER A 5 -3.58 -5.20 -31.36
C SER A 5 -2.53 -4.57 -30.44
N LEU A 6 -2.91 -3.55 -29.68
CA LEU A 6 -2.05 -2.99 -28.65
C LEU A 6 -1.66 -4.13 -27.69
N PRO A 7 -0.37 -4.29 -27.33
CA PRO A 7 0.03 -5.37 -26.44
C PRO A 7 -0.72 -5.21 -25.11
N LYS A 8 -1.53 -6.22 -24.77
CA LYS A 8 -2.25 -6.29 -23.51
C LYS A 8 -1.20 -6.24 -22.39
N ARG A 9 -1.16 -5.14 -21.64
CA ARG A 9 -0.16 -4.95 -20.59
C ARG A 9 -0.53 -5.86 -19.42
N GLU A 10 0.32 -6.84 -19.14
CA GLU A 10 0.13 -7.73 -17.99
C GLU A 10 0.25 -6.92 -16.68
N PRO A 11 -0.70 -7.02 -15.73
CA PRO A 11 -0.73 -6.20 -14.50
C PRO A 11 0.58 -6.21 -13.70
N THR A 12 1.27 -7.35 -13.71
CA THR A 12 2.56 -7.54 -13.01
C THR A 12 3.68 -6.70 -13.63
N GLN A 13 3.68 -6.55 -14.95
CA GLN A 13 4.65 -5.69 -15.63
C GLN A 13 4.40 -4.22 -15.32
N GLU A 14 3.13 -3.80 -15.32
CA GLU A 14 2.81 -2.41 -14.96
C GLU A 14 3.17 -2.10 -13.52
N PHE A 15 2.94 -3.06 -12.61
CA PHE A 15 3.43 -2.98 -11.23
C PHE A 15 4.94 -2.76 -11.18
N PHE A 16 5.74 -3.57 -11.88
CA PHE A 16 7.19 -3.39 -11.91
C PHE A 16 7.62 -2.06 -12.54
N ARG A 17 6.96 -1.60 -13.61
CA ARG A 17 7.24 -0.28 -14.21
C ARG A 17 7.04 0.84 -13.19
N LYS A 18 5.93 0.82 -12.45
CA LYS A 18 5.63 1.80 -11.39
C LYS A 18 6.64 1.71 -10.24
N LEU A 19 6.95 0.49 -9.79
CA LEU A 19 7.90 0.25 -8.71
C LEU A 19 9.31 0.77 -9.06
N LEU A 20 9.84 0.41 -10.23
CA LEU A 20 11.18 0.80 -10.65
C LEU A 20 11.28 2.32 -10.91
N LYS A 21 10.20 2.93 -11.43
CA LYS A 21 10.11 4.40 -11.56
C LYS A 21 10.24 5.10 -10.20
N GLY A 22 9.64 4.53 -9.15
CA GLY A 22 9.74 5.05 -7.78
C GLY A 22 11.10 4.82 -7.14
N LEU A 23 11.70 3.64 -7.35
CA LEU A 23 13.02 3.30 -6.78
C LEU A 23 14.16 4.10 -7.40
N ARG A 24 14.07 4.45 -8.69
CA ARG A 24 15.13 5.15 -9.46
C ARG A 24 16.47 4.41 -9.52
N TYR A 25 16.49 3.13 -9.17
CA TYR A 25 17.63 2.22 -9.33
C TYR A 25 17.15 0.82 -9.73
N VAL A 26 18.07 0.02 -10.29
CA VAL A 26 17.81 -1.39 -10.59
C VAL A 26 18.24 -2.24 -9.39
N PRO A 27 17.35 -3.04 -8.79
CA PRO A 27 17.69 -3.88 -7.66
C PRO A 27 18.67 -4.98 -8.08
N ARG A 28 19.62 -5.33 -7.21
CA ARG A 28 20.52 -6.47 -7.43
C ARG A 28 19.81 -7.82 -7.36
N VAL A 29 18.85 -7.93 -6.44
CA VAL A 29 18.07 -9.15 -6.20
C VAL A 29 16.59 -8.80 -6.11
N LEU A 30 15.75 -9.54 -6.82
CA LEU A 30 14.30 -9.50 -6.73
C LEU A 30 13.82 -10.72 -5.93
N VAL A 31 12.96 -10.49 -4.95
CA VAL A 31 12.32 -11.55 -4.17
C VAL A 31 10.81 -11.44 -4.34
N THR A 32 10.17 -12.49 -4.85
CA THR A 32 8.70 -12.57 -4.98
C THR A 32 8.20 -13.92 -4.50
N ASP A 33 6.88 -14.08 -4.45
CA ASP A 33 6.25 -15.40 -4.35
C ASP A 33 6.49 -16.24 -5.64
N LYS A 34 5.89 -17.43 -5.68
CA LYS A 34 6.05 -18.39 -6.77
C LYS A 34 5.01 -18.24 -7.90
N LEU A 35 4.26 -17.13 -7.97
CA LEU A 35 3.29 -16.94 -9.04
C LEU A 35 3.97 -16.82 -10.41
N ALA A 36 3.39 -17.48 -11.42
CA ALA A 36 3.94 -17.54 -12.77
C ALA A 36 4.04 -16.16 -13.44
N SER A 37 3.09 -15.26 -13.13
CA SER A 37 3.07 -13.89 -13.67
C SER A 37 4.34 -13.09 -13.33
N TYR A 38 4.91 -13.30 -12.14
CA TYR A 38 6.19 -12.67 -11.76
C TYR A 38 7.37 -13.22 -12.55
N GLN A 39 7.38 -14.51 -12.88
CA GLN A 39 8.46 -15.08 -13.71
C GLN A 39 8.43 -14.51 -15.12
N VAL A 40 7.26 -14.40 -15.72
CA VAL A 40 7.10 -13.82 -17.06
C VAL A 40 7.57 -12.38 -17.05
N ALA A 41 7.07 -11.57 -16.11
CA ALA A 41 7.46 -10.17 -16.01
C ALA A 41 8.95 -9.96 -15.65
N HIS A 42 9.53 -10.83 -14.82
CA HIS A 42 10.96 -10.83 -14.50
C HIS A 42 11.80 -11.11 -15.76
N ARG A 43 11.46 -12.14 -16.54
CA ARG A 43 12.17 -12.46 -17.80
C ARG A 43 12.10 -11.33 -18.82
N GLU A 44 10.97 -10.66 -18.91
CA GLU A 44 10.79 -9.58 -19.90
C GLU A 44 11.43 -8.25 -19.49
N MET A 45 11.48 -7.93 -18.19
CA MET A 45 11.86 -6.58 -17.74
C MET A 45 13.13 -6.52 -16.88
N LEU A 46 13.47 -7.61 -16.20
CA LEU A 46 14.49 -7.66 -15.15
C LEU A 46 15.40 -8.89 -15.33
N ALA A 47 15.62 -9.32 -16.56
CA ALA A 47 16.40 -10.53 -16.87
C ALA A 47 17.82 -10.54 -16.28
N SER A 48 18.42 -9.35 -16.09
CA SER A 48 19.74 -9.18 -15.48
C SER A 48 19.73 -9.22 -13.95
N VAL A 49 18.56 -9.18 -13.32
CA VAL A 49 18.40 -9.18 -11.86
C VAL A 49 18.26 -10.61 -11.36
N GLU A 50 18.99 -10.96 -10.29
CA GLU A 50 18.86 -12.26 -9.65
C GLU A 50 17.44 -12.41 -9.05
N HIS A 51 16.71 -13.47 -9.43
CA HIS A 51 15.36 -13.72 -8.92
C HIS A 51 15.33 -14.88 -7.93
N ARG A 52 14.98 -14.59 -6.67
CA ARG A 52 14.85 -15.59 -5.60
C ARG A 52 13.39 -15.78 -5.21
N ARG A 53 13.01 -17.05 -5.01
CA ARG A 53 11.64 -17.47 -4.64
C ARG A 53 11.62 -18.60 -3.61
N SER A 54 12.70 -18.77 -2.85
CA SER A 54 12.76 -19.79 -1.81
C SER A 54 11.81 -19.44 -0.65
N LYS A 55 11.44 -20.47 0.11
CA LYS A 55 10.50 -20.35 1.21
C LYS A 55 10.99 -19.28 2.20
N TYR A 56 10.07 -18.46 2.70
CA TYR A 56 10.30 -17.41 3.69
C TYR A 56 11.05 -16.15 3.24
N LEU A 57 11.66 -16.10 2.05
CA LEU A 57 12.34 -14.88 1.60
C LEU A 57 11.39 -13.70 1.39
N ASN A 58 10.13 -13.96 1.01
CA ASN A 58 9.11 -12.93 0.86
C ASN A 58 8.41 -12.54 2.18
N ASN A 59 8.81 -13.11 3.33
CA ASN A 59 8.16 -12.83 4.63
C ASN A 59 8.15 -11.33 4.96
N ARG A 60 9.21 -10.60 4.63
CA ARG A 60 9.25 -9.15 4.87
C ARG A 60 8.17 -8.41 4.08
N ALA A 61 8.00 -8.75 2.81
CA ALA A 61 6.96 -8.18 1.98
C ALA A 61 5.56 -8.59 2.47
N GLU A 62 5.36 -9.88 2.81
CA GLU A 62 4.09 -10.35 3.36
C GLU A 62 3.73 -9.68 4.69
N ASN A 63 4.71 -9.52 5.60
CA ASN A 63 4.53 -8.85 6.87
C ASN A 63 4.20 -7.36 6.69
N SER A 64 4.81 -6.70 5.69
CA SER A 64 4.49 -5.30 5.38
C SER A 64 3.04 -5.11 4.91
N HIS A 65 2.40 -6.15 4.37
CA HIS A 65 1.00 -6.12 3.96
C HIS A 65 0.01 -6.44 5.10
N GLN A 66 0.47 -6.97 6.24
CA GLN A 66 -0.42 -7.37 7.34
C GLN A 66 -1.30 -6.23 7.85
N PRO A 67 -0.80 -4.99 8.09
CA PRO A 67 -1.65 -3.89 8.52
C PRO A 67 -2.74 -3.57 7.50
N THR A 68 -2.38 -3.53 6.21
CA THR A 68 -3.33 -3.24 5.12
C THR A 68 -4.39 -4.34 5.00
N ARG A 69 -4.01 -5.62 4.99
CA ARG A 69 -4.94 -6.77 4.94
C ARG A 69 -5.85 -6.82 6.17
N GLN A 70 -5.31 -6.56 7.36
CA GLN A 70 -6.11 -6.51 8.59
C GLN A 70 -7.17 -5.41 8.50
N ARG A 71 -6.81 -4.23 7.96
CA ARG A 71 -7.72 -3.11 7.75
C ARG A 71 -8.80 -3.45 6.73
N GLU A 72 -8.44 -3.99 5.56
CA GLU A 72 -9.41 -4.45 4.55
C GLU A 72 -10.40 -5.48 5.12
N ARG A 73 -9.92 -6.44 5.90
CA ARG A 73 -10.75 -7.47 6.54
C ARG A 73 -11.71 -6.90 7.59
N ARG A 74 -11.24 -5.95 8.42
CA ARG A 74 -12.09 -5.27 9.42
C ARG A 74 -13.23 -4.49 8.76
N MET A 75 -13.04 -4.00 7.53
CA MET A 75 -13.98 -3.11 6.84
C MET A 75 -14.95 -3.82 5.88
N LYS A 76 -15.23 -5.14 6.08
CA LYS A 76 -16.25 -5.91 5.33
C LYS A 76 -16.23 -5.73 3.79
N ARG A 77 -15.03 -5.59 3.19
CA ARG A 77 -14.78 -5.39 1.74
C ARG A 77 -15.31 -4.04 1.22
N PHE A 78 -14.49 -3.38 0.40
CA PHE A 78 -14.93 -2.22 -0.38
C PHE A 78 -15.67 -2.66 -1.64
N ALA A 79 -16.67 -1.91 -2.06
CA ALA A 79 -17.44 -2.22 -3.27
C ALA A 79 -16.59 -2.07 -4.56
N SER A 80 -15.47 -1.35 -4.50
CA SER A 80 -14.51 -1.27 -5.62
C SER A 80 -13.06 -1.04 -5.15
N PRO A 81 -12.05 -1.46 -5.96
CA PRO A 81 -10.65 -1.13 -5.72
C PRO A 81 -10.37 0.37 -5.67
N GLY A 82 -11.08 1.18 -6.47
CA GLY A 82 -10.93 2.64 -6.48
C GLY A 82 -11.36 3.30 -5.16
N GLN A 83 -12.43 2.80 -4.54
CA GLN A 83 -12.83 3.25 -3.20
C GLN A 83 -11.81 2.85 -2.13
N ALA A 84 -11.30 1.62 -2.19
CA ALA A 84 -10.23 1.18 -1.31
C ALA A 84 -9.01 2.09 -1.43
N GLN A 85 -8.59 2.43 -2.65
CA GLN A 85 -7.42 3.28 -2.88
C GLN A 85 -7.61 4.72 -2.34
N ARG A 86 -8.77 5.35 -2.62
CA ARG A 86 -9.08 6.69 -2.08
C ARG A 86 -9.07 6.69 -0.56
N PHE A 87 -9.69 5.67 0.04
CA PHE A 87 -9.68 5.48 1.48
C PHE A 87 -8.25 5.32 2.00
N LEU A 88 -7.46 4.39 1.47
CA LEU A 88 -6.09 4.13 1.92
C LEU A 88 -5.19 5.37 1.83
N SER A 89 -5.38 6.19 0.77
CA SER A 89 -4.65 7.45 0.61
C SER A 89 -4.91 8.42 1.77
N ALA A 90 -6.18 8.67 2.10
CA ALA A 90 -6.55 9.57 3.19
C ALA A 90 -6.26 8.96 4.58
N PHE A 91 -6.52 7.65 4.74
CA PHE A 91 -6.45 6.95 6.00
C PHE A 91 -5.04 6.92 6.62
N SER A 92 -3.99 6.95 5.79
CA SER A 92 -2.60 7.04 6.29
C SER A 92 -2.38 8.29 7.16
N GLY A 93 -2.87 9.46 6.73
CA GLY A 93 -2.80 10.71 7.49
C GLY A 93 -3.70 10.69 8.73
N ILE A 94 -4.94 10.20 8.58
CA ILE A 94 -5.91 10.10 9.68
C ILE A 94 -5.38 9.20 10.79
N THR A 95 -4.83 8.04 10.44
CA THR A 95 -4.29 7.13 11.46
C THR A 95 -3.04 7.67 12.14
N GLY A 96 -2.14 8.36 11.43
CA GLY A 96 -1.01 9.04 12.06
C GLY A 96 -1.47 10.07 13.10
N HIS A 97 -2.57 10.78 12.83
CA HIS A 97 -3.17 11.72 13.78
C HIS A 97 -3.80 11.03 15.00
N PHE A 98 -4.37 9.83 14.90
CA PHE A 98 -5.02 9.20 16.07
C PHE A 98 -4.20 8.09 16.76
N GLN A 99 -3.10 7.63 16.17
CA GLN A 99 -2.25 6.56 16.74
C GLN A 99 -1.25 7.09 17.76
N LEU A 100 -1.77 7.52 18.90
CA LEU A 100 -0.96 7.74 20.10
C LEU A 100 -0.47 6.40 20.64
N LEU A 101 0.79 6.35 21.08
CA LEU A 101 1.34 5.20 21.80
C LEU A 101 0.67 5.12 23.17
N ARG A 102 -0.55 4.54 23.23
CA ARG A 102 -1.39 4.46 24.43
C ARG A 102 -0.65 3.94 25.66
N HIS A 103 0.31 3.05 25.45
CA HIS A 103 1.14 2.45 26.49
C HIS A 103 2.16 3.40 27.13
N MET A 104 2.40 4.56 26.51
CA MET A 104 3.30 5.62 27.01
C MET A 104 2.54 6.74 27.74
N LEU A 105 1.20 6.69 27.78
CA LEU A 105 0.35 7.75 28.34
C LEU A 105 -0.51 7.24 29.48
N SER A 106 -0.61 8.04 30.54
CA SER A 106 -1.62 7.84 31.59
C SER A 106 -3.04 7.91 31.00
N ALA A 107 -4.03 7.44 31.76
CA ALA A 107 -5.42 7.52 31.30
C ALA A 107 -5.91 8.97 31.14
N SER A 108 -5.49 9.88 32.01
CA SER A 108 -5.84 11.30 31.93
C SER A 108 -5.17 12.00 30.76
N ASP A 109 -3.88 11.76 30.54
CA ASP A 109 -3.13 12.40 29.44
C ASP A 109 -3.64 11.95 28.08
N TRP A 110 -3.97 10.66 27.94
CA TRP A 110 -4.57 10.15 26.72
C TRP A 110 -5.94 10.76 26.42
N ARG A 111 -6.79 10.97 27.45
CA ARG A 111 -8.10 11.62 27.25
C ARG A 111 -7.92 13.06 26.80
N ARG A 112 -7.04 13.82 27.46
CA ARG A 112 -6.74 15.21 27.09
C ARG A 112 -6.24 15.30 25.64
N GLU A 113 -5.23 14.52 25.31
CA GLU A 113 -4.67 14.49 23.95
C GLU A 113 -5.72 14.09 22.91
N MET A 114 -6.57 13.09 23.20
CA MET A 114 -7.65 12.73 22.28
C MET A 114 -8.68 13.85 22.12
N THR A 115 -9.05 14.55 23.19
CA THR A 115 -9.94 15.72 23.12
C THR A 115 -9.37 16.78 22.18
N ASP A 116 -8.08 17.13 22.34
CA ASP A 116 -7.42 18.14 21.51
C ASP A 116 -7.36 17.69 20.04
N ARG A 117 -7.01 16.42 19.79
CA ARG A 117 -6.94 15.87 18.44
C ARG A 117 -8.30 15.78 17.75
N PHE A 118 -9.38 15.53 18.51
CA PHE A 118 -10.75 15.58 17.98
C PHE A 118 -11.20 17.01 17.67
N ALA A 119 -10.76 18.01 18.46
CA ALA A 119 -11.04 19.41 18.16
C ALA A 119 -10.38 19.83 16.83
N VAL A 120 -9.09 19.55 16.68
CA VAL A 120 -8.34 19.79 15.42
C VAL A 120 -8.98 19.04 14.24
N TRP A 121 -9.38 17.79 14.45
CA TRP A 121 -10.05 17.01 13.40
C TRP A 121 -11.38 17.63 12.98
N SER A 122 -12.17 18.11 13.94
CA SER A 122 -13.45 18.78 13.68
C SER A 122 -13.25 20.06 12.87
N GLU A 123 -12.22 20.86 13.18
CA GLU A 123 -11.88 22.07 12.44
C GLU A 123 -11.53 21.77 10.98
N ILE A 124 -10.63 20.80 10.74
CA ILE A 124 -10.17 20.39 9.40
C ILE A 124 -11.32 19.82 8.56
N THR A 125 -12.21 19.04 9.19
CA THR A 125 -13.34 18.42 8.47
C THR A 125 -14.51 19.37 8.28
N ALA A 126 -14.74 20.31 9.20
CA ALA A 126 -15.77 21.34 9.04
C ALA A 126 -15.42 22.32 7.90
N THR A 127 -14.15 22.70 7.75
CA THR A 127 -13.70 23.57 6.65
C THR A 127 -13.84 22.93 5.27
N ALA A 128 -13.80 21.60 5.15
CA ALA A 128 -14.03 20.90 3.89
C ALA A 128 -15.49 20.88 3.42
N THR A 129 -16.43 21.42 4.22
CA THR A 129 -17.87 21.46 3.91
C THR A 129 -18.33 22.85 3.40
N ALA A 130 -17.41 23.77 3.13
CA ALA A 130 -17.68 25.05 2.50
C ALA A 130 -17.17 25.05 1.05
N ALA A 131 -18.11 24.80 0.12
CA ALA A 131 -18.13 25.03 -1.34
C ALA A 131 -16.83 24.81 -2.15
#